data_AF-A0A919YP22-F1
#
_entry.id   AF-A0A919YP22-F1
#
_cell.length_a   1.000
_cell.length_b   1.000
_cell.length_c   1.000
_cell.angle_alpha   90.00
_cell.angle_beta   90.00
_cell.angle_gamma   90.00
#
_symmetry.space_group_name_H-M   'P 1'
#
loop_
_entity.id
_entity.type
_entity.pdbx_description
1 polymer ?
#
loop_
_entity_poly.entity_id
_entity_poly.type
_entity_poly.pdbx_seq_one_letter_code
_entity_poly.pdbx_strand_id
1 'polypeptide(L)'
;MVNQSLQLSEEDLLSVVLSDLKRCVREYATAATESTCPKTRQMFTNLLNSTLTMQGQLFTVMSQNNMYEQASVAPKKEIDKQIQSYTSTQQQTQSWLQQQGMQTSMQSNQASQQAQPTAH
;
A
#
# COMPACT_ATOMS: atom_id res chain seq x y z
N MET A 1 -12.56 -46.30 9.60
CA MET A 1 -11.52 -45.35 9.15
C MET A 1 -12.16 -44.49 8.07
N VAL A 2 -12.53 -43.25 8.41
CA VAL A 2 -13.21 -42.36 7.47
C VAL A 2 -12.13 -41.68 6.62
N ASN A 3 -12.14 -41.97 5.32
CA ASN A 3 -11.28 -41.30 4.35
C ASN A 3 -11.88 -39.92 4.07
N GLN A 4 -11.55 -38.94 4.91
CA GLN A 4 -12.02 -37.57 4.77
C GLN A 4 -11.17 -36.90 3.69
N SER A 5 -11.61 -36.99 2.44
CA SER A 5 -11.05 -36.20 1.35
C SER A 5 -11.23 -34.72 1.70
N LEU A 6 -10.13 -33.99 1.91
CA LEU A 6 -10.12 -32.54 1.99
C LEU A 6 -10.62 -31.97 0.65
N GLN A 7 -11.93 -31.76 0.55
CA GLN A 7 -12.52 -31.04 -0.57
C GLN A 7 -12.47 -29.55 -0.21
N LEU A 8 -11.59 -28.82 -0.90
CA LEU A 8 -11.60 -27.36 -0.86
C LEU A 8 -12.93 -26.86 -1.42
N SER A 9 -13.50 -25.83 -0.80
CA SER A 9 -14.68 -25.18 -1.37
C SER A 9 -14.32 -24.49 -2.69
N GLU A 10 -15.34 -24.20 -3.51
CA GLU A 10 -15.13 -23.41 -4.74
C GLU A 10 -14.54 -22.03 -4.42
N GLU A 11 -15.00 -21.39 -3.33
CA GLU A 11 -14.46 -20.13 -2.84
C GLU A 11 -12.97 -20.24 -2.48
N ASP A 12 -12.55 -21.30 -1.79
CA ASP A 12 -11.14 -21.53 -1.44
C ASP A 12 -10.28 -21.69 -2.70
N LEU A 13 -10.76 -22.46 -3.68
CA LEU A 13 -10.07 -22.67 -4.95
C LEU A 13 -9.90 -21.36 -5.73
N LEU A 14 -10.99 -20.59 -5.86
CA LEU A 14 -10.95 -19.29 -6.53
C LEU A 14 -10.07 -18.28 -5.78
N SER A 15 -10.05 -18.34 -4.45
CA SER A 15 -9.18 -17.52 -3.61
C SER A 15 -7.70 -17.83 -3.80
N VAL A 16 -7.34 -19.10 -3.98
CA VAL A 16 -5.97 -19.51 -4.33
C VAL A 16 -5.57 -18.94 -5.70
N VAL A 17 -6.42 -19.09 -6.71
CA VAL A 17 -6.16 -18.56 -8.06
C VAL A 17 -6.04 -17.04 -8.03
N LEU A 18 -6.96 -16.34 -7.36
CA LEU A 18 -6.91 -14.88 -7.24
C LEU A 18 -5.64 -14.40 -6.52
N SER A 19 -5.19 -15.14 -5.50
CA SER A 19 -3.96 -14.83 -4.77
C SER A 19 -2.71 -15.01 -5.64
N ASP A 20 -2.66 -16.05 -6.47
CA ASP A 20 -1.56 -16.25 -7.41
C ASP A 20 -1.56 -15.20 -8.53
N LEU A 21 -2.73 -14.85 -9.07
CA LEU A 21 -2.84 -13.75 -10.05
C LEU A 21 -2.30 -12.43 -9.48
N LYS A 22 -2.66 -12.08 -8.22
CA LYS A 22 -2.12 -10.90 -7.53
C LYS A 22 -0.59 -10.96 -7.38
N ARG A 23 -0.04 -12.14 -7.14
CA ARG A 23 1.42 -12.36 -7.05
C ARG A 23 2.08 -12.15 -8.41
N CYS A 24 1.59 -12.79 -9.47
CA CYS A 24 2.10 -12.64 -10.83
C CYS A 24 2.06 -11.19 -11.31
N VAL A 25 0.99 -10.43 -11.01
CA VAL A 25 0.90 -9.00 -11.33
C VAL A 25 2.08 -8.23 -10.73
N ARG A 26 2.41 -8.45 -9.45
CA ARG A 26 3.55 -7.77 -8.79
C ARG A 26 4.88 -8.17 -9.42
N GLU A 27 5.10 -9.47 -9.64
CA GLU A 27 6.33 -9.99 -10.23
C GLU A 27 6.54 -9.47 -11.66
N TYR A 28 5.49 -9.48 -12.49
CA TYR A 28 5.55 -8.98 -13.87
C TYR A 28 5.65 -7.46 -13.94
N ALA A 29 5.08 -6.72 -12.99
CA ALA A 29 5.28 -5.28 -12.89
C ALA A 29 6.76 -4.96 -12.65
N THR A 30 7.38 -5.57 -11.64
CA THR A 30 8.82 -5.44 -11.36
C THR A 30 9.65 -5.84 -12.59
N ALA A 31 9.35 -6.99 -13.19
CA ALA A 31 10.10 -7.47 -14.34
C ALA A 31 9.96 -6.56 -15.57
N ALA A 32 8.78 -5.97 -15.81
CA ALA A 32 8.58 -5.00 -16.89
C ALA A 32 9.35 -3.70 -16.62
N THR A 33 9.36 -3.20 -15.39
CA THR A 33 10.03 -1.94 -15.05
C THR A 33 11.55 -2.06 -14.96
N GLU A 34 12.06 -3.22 -14.55
CA GLU A 34 13.50 -3.44 -14.31
C GLU A 34 14.22 -4.15 -15.47
N SER A 35 13.49 -4.66 -16.47
CA SER A 35 14.11 -5.23 -17.67
C SER A 35 14.88 -4.19 -18.49
N THR A 36 16.16 -4.43 -18.70
CA THR A 36 17.03 -3.61 -19.56
C THR A 36 16.84 -3.89 -21.05
N CYS A 37 16.51 -5.13 -21.41
CA CYS A 37 16.23 -5.54 -22.79
C CYS A 37 14.80 -5.12 -23.21
N PRO A 38 14.62 -4.34 -24.30
CA PRO A 38 13.29 -3.92 -24.76
C PRO A 38 12.33 -5.08 -25.06
N LYS A 39 12.85 -6.18 -25.63
CA LYS A 39 12.03 -7.35 -25.97
C LYS A 39 11.52 -8.06 -24.72
N THR A 40 12.38 -8.22 -23.72
CA THR A 40 12.01 -8.82 -22.42
C THR A 40 11.01 -7.95 -21.68
N ARG A 41 11.23 -6.63 -21.66
CA ARG A 41 10.26 -5.66 -21.13
C ARG A 41 8.89 -5.83 -21.79
N GLN A 42 8.84 -5.83 -23.12
CA GLN A 42 7.58 -5.98 -23.86
C GLN A 42 6.88 -7.30 -23.54
N MET A 43 7.63 -8.41 -23.41
CA MET A 43 7.08 -9.70 -23.00
C MET A 43 6.42 -9.60 -21.61
N PHE A 44 7.12 -9.04 -20.61
CA PHE A 44 6.54 -8.87 -19.27
C PHE A 44 5.38 -7.89 -19.24
N THR A 45 5.40 -6.81 -20.04
CA THR A 45 4.25 -5.90 -20.18
C THR A 45 3.02 -6.63 -20.73
N ASN A 46 3.19 -7.52 -21.71
CA ASN A 46 2.08 -8.30 -22.25
C ASN A 46 1.52 -9.30 -21.23
N LEU A 47 2.40 -10.00 -20.50
CA LEU A 47 2.01 -10.90 -19.41
C LEU A 47 1.28 -10.14 -18.30
N LEU A 48 1.80 -8.98 -17.89
CA LEU A 48 1.19 -8.10 -16.90
C LEU A 48 -0.23 -7.70 -17.31
N ASN A 49 -0.40 -7.17 -18.53
CA ASN A 49 -1.71 -6.74 -19.02
C ASN A 49 -2.71 -7.91 -19.06
N SER A 50 -2.29 -9.07 -19.56
CA SER A 50 -3.15 -10.26 -19.62
C SER A 50 -3.55 -10.73 -18.22
N THR A 51 -2.62 -10.69 -17.27
CA THR A 51 -2.85 -11.12 -15.88
C THR A 51 -3.77 -10.15 -15.15
N LEU A 52 -3.63 -8.84 -15.37
CA LEU A 52 -4.53 -7.81 -14.84
C LEU A 52 -5.97 -8.03 -15.32
N THR A 53 -6.16 -8.34 -16.60
CA THR A 53 -7.49 -8.66 -17.14
C THR A 53 -8.10 -9.88 -16.46
N MET A 54 -7.35 -10.98 -16.35
CA MET A 54 -7.83 -12.20 -15.68
C MET A 54 -8.15 -11.96 -14.21
N GLN A 55 -7.27 -11.26 -13.48
CA GLN A 55 -7.47 -10.91 -12.08
C GLN A 55 -8.75 -10.08 -11.90
N GLY A 56 -8.97 -9.09 -12.76
CA GLY A 56 -10.17 -8.25 -12.74
C GLY A 56 -11.45 -9.03 -13.00
N GLN A 57 -11.46 -9.90 -14.01
CA GLN A 57 -12.59 -10.76 -14.33
C GLN A 57 -12.93 -11.71 -13.18
N LEU A 58 -11.92 -12.39 -12.62
CA LEU A 58 -12.10 -13.30 -11.49
C LEU A 58 -12.61 -12.55 -10.25
N PHE A 59 -12.04 -11.39 -9.94
CA PHE A 59 -12.51 -10.54 -8.85
C PHE A 59 -13.99 -10.16 -9.03
N THR A 60 -14.41 -9.77 -10.23
CA THR A 60 -15.81 -9.45 -10.51
C THR A 60 -16.73 -10.66 -10.31
N VAL A 61 -16.35 -11.83 -10.81
CA VAL A 61 -17.13 -13.07 -10.65
C VAL A 61 -17.25 -13.46 -9.18
N MET A 62 -16.13 -13.47 -8.44
CA MET A 62 -16.15 -13.81 -7.00
C MET A 62 -16.99 -12.81 -6.21
N SER A 63 -16.87 -11.50 -6.50
CA SER A 63 -17.68 -10.46 -5.84
C SER A 63 -19.17 -10.62 -6.11
N GLN A 64 -19.56 -10.90 -7.36
CA GLN A 64 -20.97 -11.12 -7.72
C GLN A 64 -21.60 -12.33 -7.02
N ASN A 65 -20.78 -13.33 -6.70
CA ASN A 65 -21.21 -14.55 -6.01
C ASN A 65 -21.05 -14.48 -4.49
N ASN A 66 -20.70 -13.31 -3.92
CA ASN A 66 -20.40 -13.12 -2.50
C ASN A 66 -19.28 -14.05 -1.98
N MET A 67 -18.37 -14.47 -2.86
CA MET A 67 -17.20 -15.32 -2.57
C MET A 67 -15.94 -14.51 -2.32
N TYR A 68 -16.07 -13.19 -2.18
CA TYR A 68 -14.95 -12.30 -1.88
C TYR A 68 -15.38 -11.31 -0.81
N GLU A 69 -14.88 -11.51 0.40
CA GLU A 69 -14.94 -10.50 1.44
C GLU A 69 -13.96 -9.38 1.07
N GLN A 70 -14.50 -8.20 0.71
CA GLN A 70 -13.67 -7.00 0.72
C GLN A 70 -13.07 -6.86 2.12
N ALA A 71 -11.76 -6.62 2.19
CA ALA A 71 -11.08 -6.40 3.45
C ALA A 71 -11.89 -5.38 4.27
N SER A 72 -12.33 -5.79 5.46
CA SER A 72 -13.05 -4.92 6.37
C SER A 72 -12.27 -3.63 6.55
N VAL A 73 -12.98 -2.49 6.55
CA VAL A 73 -12.38 -1.19 6.83
C VAL A 73 -11.55 -1.35 8.10
N ALA A 74 -10.25 -1.02 8.03
CA ALA A 74 -9.37 -1.14 9.16
C ALA A 74 -10.04 -0.50 10.38
N PRO A 75 -10.16 -1.20 11.53
CA PRO A 75 -10.80 -0.63 12.70
C PRO A 75 -10.18 0.73 12.98
N LYS A 76 -11.00 1.77 13.22
CA LYS A 76 -10.49 3.13 13.46
C LYS A 76 -9.34 3.15 14.46
N LYS A 77 -9.41 2.28 15.48
CA LYS A 77 -8.35 2.04 16.47
C LYS A 77 -6.97 1.69 15.87
N GLU A 78 -6.89 0.85 14.84
CA GLU A 78 -5.61 0.51 14.20
C GLU A 78 -5.09 1.67 13.34
N ILE A 79 -5.99 2.42 12.69
CA ILE A 79 -5.65 3.67 12.00
C ILE A 79 -5.08 4.68 13.01
N ASP A 80 -5.77 4.88 14.13
CA ASP A 80 -5.36 5.80 15.20
C ASP A 80 -4.01 5.41 15.79
N LYS A 81 -3.79 4.12 16.03
CA LYS A 81 -2.51 3.58 16.51
C LYS A 81 -1.38 3.87 15.52
N GLN A 82 -1.65 3.70 14.22
CA GLN A 82 -0.63 3.98 13.20
C GLN A 82 -0.33 5.48 13.10
N ILE A 83 -1.35 6.33 13.19
CA ILE A 83 -1.18 7.79 13.27
C ILE A 83 -0.31 8.16 14.48
N GLN A 84 -0.62 7.63 15.67
CA GLN A 84 0.15 7.88 16.89
C GLN A 84 1.61 7.42 16.75
N SER A 85 1.84 6.24 16.16
CA SER A 85 3.18 5.74 15.90
C SER A 85 3.94 6.70 14.99
N TYR A 86 3.34 7.17 13.90
CA TYR A 86 3.97 8.14 13.01
C TYR A 86 4.29 9.46 13.70
N THR A 87 3.37 9.99 14.50
CA THR A 87 3.60 11.21 15.29
C THR A 87 4.78 11.03 16.24
N SER A 88 4.85 9.89 16.94
CA SER A 88 5.94 9.59 17.86
C SER A 88 7.28 9.46 17.13
N THR A 89 7.31 8.73 16.00
CA THR A 89 8.53 8.61 15.18
C THR A 89 9.00 9.97 14.65
N GLN A 90 8.08 10.84 14.21
CA GLN A 90 8.46 12.20 13.80
C GLN A 90 9.09 13.00 14.94
N GLN A 91 8.50 12.96 16.13
CA GLN A 91 9.04 13.66 17.30
C GLN A 91 10.41 13.11 17.69
N GLN A 92 10.57 11.79 17.76
CA GLN A 92 11.85 11.15 18.05
C GLN A 92 12.92 11.52 17.02
N THR A 93 12.55 11.55 15.74
CA THR A 93 13.45 11.96 14.66
C THR A 93 13.90 13.41 14.85
N GLN A 94 12.99 14.33 15.18
CA GLN A 94 13.34 15.73 15.44
C GLN A 94 14.26 15.87 16.66
N SER A 95 13.99 15.15 17.74
CA SER A 95 14.85 15.15 18.94
C SER A 95 16.24 14.57 18.66
N TRP A 96 16.31 13.49 17.88
CA TRP A 96 17.58 12.90 17.45
C TRP A 96 18.39 13.88 16.59
N LEU A 97 17.73 14.59 15.66
CA LEU A 97 18.37 15.56 14.79
C LEU A 97 18.92 16.77 15.57
N GLN A 98 18.18 17.23 16.58
CA GLN A 98 18.65 18.25 17.53
C GLN A 98 19.86 17.77 18.33
N GLN A 99 19.85 16.52 18.81
CA GLN A 99 20.97 15.93 19.55
C GLN A 99 22.23 15.76 18.67
N GLN A 100 22.05 15.49 17.37
CA GLN A 100 23.13 15.39 16.38
C GLN A 100 23.66 16.77 15.92
N GLY A 101 23.10 17.88 16.40
CA GLY A 101 23.52 19.24 16.01
C GLY A 101 23.10 19.63 14.59
N MET A 102 22.24 18.84 13.92
CA MET A 102 21.66 19.18 12.62
C MET A 102 20.44 20.06 12.82
N GLN A 103 20.67 21.36 12.96
CA GLN A 103 19.60 22.37 12.92
C GLN A 103 19.02 22.41 11.51
N THR A 104 17.90 21.71 11.27
CA THR A 104 17.18 21.83 10.01
C THR A 104 16.50 23.20 10.00
N SER A 105 17.05 24.12 9.22
CA SER A 105 16.48 25.43 8.91
C SER A 105 15.23 25.28 8.04
N MET A 106 14.12 24.84 8.64
CA MET A 106 12.78 24.96 8.07
C MET A 106 12.05 26.14 8.73
N GLN A 107 12.69 27.32 8.72
CA GLN A 107 12.06 28.57 9.14
C GLN A 107 12.45 29.71 8.21
N SER A 108 11.66 29.89 7.16
CA SER A 108 11.59 31.13 6.39
C SER A 108 10.17 31.39 5.91
N ASN A 109 9.31 31.86 6.81
CA ASN A 109 8.51 33.07 6.60
C ASN A 109 7.51 33.26 7.75
N GLN A 110 7.84 34.16 8.67
CA GLN A 110 6.94 35.20 9.23
C GLN A 110 7.56 35.81 10.49
N ALA A 111 8.57 36.64 10.27
CA ALA A 111 8.79 37.88 11.00
C ALA A 111 8.64 38.97 9.90
N SER A 112 8.02 40.14 10.04
CA SER A 112 7.88 41.05 11.18
C SER A 112 7.18 42.33 10.68
N GLN A 113 6.25 42.88 11.46
CA GLN A 113 5.85 44.30 11.54
C GLN A 113 4.89 44.38 12.76
N GLN A 114 5.28 44.71 14.01
CA GLN A 114 5.90 45.95 14.56
C GLN A 114 5.08 47.20 14.13
N ALA A 115 4.54 48.09 14.99
CA ALA A 115 4.78 48.38 16.40
C ALA A 115 3.64 49.23 17.06
N GLN A 116 3.42 48.96 18.37
CA GLN A 116 3.09 49.80 19.57
C GLN A 116 2.27 51.12 19.60
N PRO A 117 1.74 51.50 20.82
CA PRO A 117 0.65 52.45 21.06
C PRO A 117 1.06 53.81 21.65
N THR A 118 0.17 54.82 21.58
CA THR A 118 0.09 55.91 22.59
C THR A 118 -1.29 56.58 22.57
N ALA A 119 -1.90 56.71 23.75
CA ALA A 119 -3.12 57.46 24.01
C ALA A 119 -2.77 58.81 24.66
N HIS A 120 -3.37 59.90 24.19
CA HIS A 120 -3.71 61.13 24.93
C HIS A 120 -4.92 61.76 24.25
#